data_AF-A0A7S4G8I2-F1
#
_entry.id   AF-A0A7S4G8I2-F1
#
_cell.length_a   1.000
_cell.length_b   1.000
_cell.length_c   1.000
_cell.angle_alpha   90.00
_cell.angle_beta   90.00
_cell.angle_gamma   90.00
#
_symmetry.space_group_name_H-M   'P 1'
#
loop_
_entity.id
_entity.type
_entity.pdbx_description
1 polymer ?
#
loop_
_entity_poly.entity_id
_entity_poly.type
_entity_poly.pdbx_seq_one_letter_code
_entity_poly.pdbx_strand_id
1 'polypeptide(L)'
;VGCSGLGKTQFCCTAAVLNHYVQRGRTVYVDTENAFQPQRLCQIATARFPHLYGTSEALKDLATGVSVLAPKDAQDFLQQLDALEELIITQGATLLIVDSIAAVVRREFGR
;
A
#
# COMPACT_ATOMS: atom_id res chain seq x y z
N VAL A 1 7.77 -5.69 -12.64
CA VAL A 1 8.58 -4.49 -13.01
C VAL A 1 8.08 -3.93 -14.34
N GLY A 2 8.25 -2.63 -14.61
CA GLY A 2 7.82 -2.03 -15.87
C GLY A 2 7.82 -0.50 -15.84
N CYS A 3 7.76 0.13 -17.01
CA CYS A 3 7.72 1.60 -17.17
C CYS A 3 6.64 2.27 -16.32
N SER A 4 6.80 3.57 -16.07
CA SER A 4 5.75 4.37 -15.44
C SER A 4 4.44 4.28 -16.25
N GLY A 5 3.30 4.35 -15.58
CA GLY A 5 1.98 4.29 -16.23
C GLY A 5 1.45 2.89 -16.57
N LEU A 6 2.24 1.81 -16.48
CA LEU A 6 1.76 0.44 -16.75
C LEU A 6 0.85 -0.17 -15.65
N GLY A 7 0.36 0.64 -14.71
CA GLY A 7 -0.61 0.19 -13.71
C GLY A 7 -0.03 -0.53 -12.49
N LYS A 8 1.26 -0.38 -12.17
CA LYS A 8 1.89 -1.02 -10.99
C LYS A 8 1.20 -0.61 -9.67
N THR A 9 1.12 0.70 -9.41
CA THR A 9 0.41 1.24 -8.25
C THR A 9 -1.08 0.86 -8.25
N GLN A 10 -1.69 0.75 -9.45
CA GLN A 10 -3.08 0.28 -9.58
C GLN A 10 -3.24 -1.17 -9.15
N PHE A 11 -2.29 -2.03 -9.53
CA PHE A 11 -2.23 -3.41 -9.08
C PHE A 11 -2.02 -3.49 -7.57
N CYS A 12 -1.11 -2.71 -7.00
CA CYS A 12 -0.87 -2.64 -5.56
C CYS A 12 -2.12 -2.23 -4.77
N CYS A 13 -2.81 -1.15 -5.18
CA CYS A 13 -4.09 -0.77 -4.58
C CYS A 13 -5.15 -1.85 -4.73
N THR A 14 -5.24 -2.51 -5.89
CA THR A 14 -6.20 -3.60 -6.11
C THR A 14 -5.91 -4.79 -5.18
N ALA A 15 -4.64 -5.14 -4.98
CA ALA A 15 -4.24 -6.19 -4.05
C ALA A 15 -4.61 -5.86 -2.60
N ALA A 16 -4.43 -4.61 -2.16
CA ALA A 16 -4.85 -4.17 -0.84
C ALA A 16 -6.37 -4.28 -0.64
N VAL A 17 -7.17 -3.90 -1.65
CA VAL A 17 -8.64 -4.09 -1.63
C VAL A 17 -8.99 -5.58 -1.52
N LEU A 18 -8.34 -6.44 -2.32
CA LEU A 18 -8.59 -7.89 -2.28
C LEU A 18 -8.20 -8.51 -0.93
N ASN A 19 -7.10 -8.09 -0.32
CA ASN A 19 -6.70 -8.57 1.01
C ASN A 19 -7.74 -8.20 2.07
N HIS A 20 -8.19 -6.94 2.06
CA HIS A 20 -9.24 -6.47 2.97
C HIS A 20 -10.54 -7.26 2.78
N TYR A 21 -10.93 -7.52 1.53
CA TYR A 21 -12.16 -8.23 1.24
C TYR A 21 -12.08 -9.72 1.56
N VAL A 22 -11.12 -10.43 0.97
CA VAL A 22 -11.06 -11.90 0.96
C VAL A 22 -10.56 -12.44 2.30
N GLN A 23 -9.50 -11.83 2.83
CA GLN A 23 -8.83 -12.32 4.04
C GLN A 23 -9.29 -11.58 5.30
N ARG A 24 -10.13 -10.54 5.16
CA ARG A 24 -10.37 -9.56 6.24
C ARG A 24 -9.06 -9.05 6.84
N GLY A 25 -8.04 -8.98 5.98
CA GLY A 25 -6.67 -8.75 6.34
C GLY A 25 -6.31 -7.27 6.32
N ARG A 26 -5.31 -6.90 7.12
CA ARG A 26 -4.70 -5.58 7.08
C ARG A 26 -3.50 -5.55 6.16
N THR A 27 -3.25 -4.40 5.56
CA THR A 27 -2.15 -4.20 4.60
C THR A 27 -1.19 -3.15 5.15
N VAL A 28 0.11 -3.46 5.13
CA VAL A 28 1.16 -2.46 5.26
C VAL A 28 1.65 -2.11 3.86
N TYR A 29 1.63 -0.82 3.52
CA TYR A 29 2.02 -0.29 2.23
C TYR A 29 3.23 0.62 2.40
N VAL A 30 4.39 0.22 1.90
CA VAL A 30 5.56 1.08 1.83
C VAL A 30 5.53 1.84 0.50
N ASP A 31 5.15 3.11 0.57
CA ASP A 31 5.12 4.04 -0.55
C ASP A 31 6.42 4.82 -0.63
N THR A 32 7.36 4.23 -1.36
CA THR A 32 8.65 4.87 -1.56
C THR A 32 8.53 6.06 -2.52
N GLU A 33 7.64 6.01 -3.53
CA GLU A 33 7.56 7.04 -4.58
C GLU A 33 6.58 8.18 -4.23
N ASN A 34 5.95 8.16 -3.05
CA ASN A 34 4.85 9.05 -2.68
C ASN A 34 3.71 9.05 -3.73
N ALA A 35 3.48 7.89 -4.35
CA ALA A 35 2.50 7.71 -5.42
C ALA A 35 1.15 7.17 -4.91
N PHE A 36 1.10 6.70 -3.66
CA PHE A 36 -0.12 6.19 -3.06
C PHE A 36 -1.14 7.31 -2.84
N GLN A 37 -2.39 7.03 -3.23
CA GLN A 37 -3.51 7.95 -3.03
C GLN A 37 -4.68 7.18 -2.40
N PRO A 38 -5.11 7.50 -1.16
CA PRO A 38 -6.24 6.86 -0.52
C PRO A 38 -7.53 6.94 -1.36
N GLN A 39 -7.75 8.07 -2.04
CA GLN A 39 -8.89 8.26 -2.93
C GLN A 39 -8.88 7.22 -4.06
N ARG A 40 -7.69 6.88 -4.58
CA ARG A 40 -7.57 5.89 -5.64
C ARG A 40 -7.89 4.49 -5.15
N LEU A 41 -7.49 4.14 -3.93
CA LEU A 41 -7.86 2.88 -3.28
C LEU A 41 -9.39 2.75 -3.18
N CYS A 42 -10.07 3.80 -2.68
CA CYS A 42 -11.53 3.83 -2.57
C CYS A 42 -12.22 3.74 -3.94
N GLN A 43 -11.73 4.46 -4.96
CA GLN A 43 -12.28 4.40 -6.32
C GLN A 43 -12.19 2.98 -6.90
N ILE A 44 -11.06 2.30 -6.74
CA ILE A 44 -10.89 0.91 -7.19
C ILE A 44 -11.88 0.00 -6.45
N ALA A 45 -12.00 0.16 -5.14
CA ALA A 45 -12.89 -0.64 -4.30
C ALA A 45 -14.36 -0.49 -4.71
N THR A 46 -14.86 0.74 -4.84
CA THR A 46 -16.24 1.01 -5.27
C THR A 46 -16.49 0.56 -6.70
N ALA A 47 -15.54 0.74 -7.62
CA ALA A 47 -15.72 0.34 -9.02
C ALA A 47 -15.72 -1.18 -9.23
N ARG A 48 -14.89 -1.91 -8.48
CA ARG A 48 -14.74 -3.37 -8.63
C ARG A 48 -15.69 -4.17 -7.75
N PHE A 49 -16.02 -3.66 -6.57
CA PHE A 49 -16.86 -4.34 -5.59
C PHE A 49 -17.91 -3.39 -4.98
N PRO A 50 -18.82 -2.83 -5.80
CA PRO A 50 -19.80 -1.83 -5.34
C PRO A 50 -20.75 -2.34 -4.26
N HIS A 51 -21.01 -3.66 -4.23
CA HIS A 51 -21.84 -4.30 -3.21
C HIS A 51 -21.19 -4.37 -1.82
N LEU A 52 -19.86 -4.19 -1.74
CA LEU A 52 -19.11 -4.20 -0.48
C LEU A 52 -18.69 -2.79 -0.07
N TYR A 53 -18.33 -1.96 -1.04
CA TYR A 53 -17.75 -0.62 -0.82
C TYR A 53 -18.66 0.49 -1.37
N GLY A 54 -19.97 0.28 -1.26
CA GLY A 54 -21.00 1.25 -1.65
C GLY A 54 -21.31 2.30 -0.57
N THR A 55 -20.84 2.09 0.66
CA THR A 55 -21.07 2.98 1.79
C THR A 55 -19.79 3.68 2.25
N SER A 56 -19.93 4.85 2.85
CA SER A 56 -18.82 5.60 3.42
C SER A 56 -18.13 4.84 4.55
N GLU A 57 -18.88 4.06 5.32
CA GLU A 57 -18.40 3.25 6.44
C GLU A 57 -17.48 2.14 5.95
N ALA A 58 -17.87 1.40 4.91
CA ALA A 58 -17.05 0.36 4.32
C ALA A 58 -15.77 0.90 3.68
N LEU A 59 -15.83 2.10 3.08
CA LEU A 59 -14.65 2.77 2.54
C LEU A 59 -13.70 3.28 3.62
N LYS A 60 -14.24 3.78 4.75
CA LYS A 60 -13.42 4.15 5.92
C LYS A 60 -12.74 2.93 6.51
N ASP A 61 -13.47 1.83 6.69
CA ASP A 61 -12.93 0.55 7.17
C ASP A 61 -11.74 0.10 6.31
N LEU A 62 -11.93 0.06 4.99
CA LEU A 62 -10.87 -0.22 4.02
C LEU A 62 -9.66 0.71 4.17
N ALA A 63 -9.88 2.02 4.22
CA ALA A 63 -8.80 2.99 4.32
C ALA A 63 -8.00 2.83 5.62
N THR A 64 -8.68 2.53 6.74
CA THR A 64 -8.02 2.27 8.03
C THR A 64 -7.40 0.87 8.14
N GLY A 65 -7.73 -0.03 7.20
CA GLY A 65 -7.11 -1.34 7.04
C GLY A 65 -5.77 -1.29 6.30
N VAL A 66 -5.38 -0.12 5.76
CA VAL A 66 -4.11 0.08 5.05
C VAL A 66 -3.24 1.09 5.79
N SER A 67 -2.15 0.61 6.39
CA SER A 67 -1.13 1.45 7.00
C SER A 67 -0.08 1.82 5.98
N VAL A 68 0.21 3.11 5.82
CA VAL A 68 1.16 3.59 4.82
C VAL A 68 2.44 4.07 5.49
N LEU A 69 3.57 3.54 5.05
CA LEU A 69 4.92 3.96 5.40
C LEU A 69 5.53 4.67 4.20
N ALA A 70 6.02 5.90 4.38
CA ALA A 70 6.57 6.72 3.29
C ALA A 70 8.02 7.10 3.59
N PRO A 71 9.00 6.21 3.32
CA PRO A 71 10.41 6.47 3.60
C PRO A 71 10.98 7.57 2.70
N LYS A 72 11.79 8.45 3.28
CA LYS A 72 12.36 9.63 2.62
C LYS A 72 13.59 9.29 1.77
N ASP A 73 14.45 8.43 2.29
CA ASP A 73 15.72 7.98 1.71
C ASP A 73 15.97 6.49 2.06
N ALA A 74 17.11 5.90 1.66
CA ALA A 74 17.33 4.48 1.97
C ALA A 74 17.68 4.24 3.43
N GLN A 75 18.26 5.21 4.12
CA GLN A 75 18.51 5.05 5.55
C GLN A 75 17.19 4.98 6.33
N ASP A 76 16.23 5.87 6.05
CA ASP A 76 14.87 5.84 6.60
C ASP A 76 14.14 4.55 6.18
N PHE A 77 14.29 4.11 4.93
CA PHE A 77 13.75 2.83 4.50
C PHE A 77 14.29 1.65 5.32
N LEU A 78 15.60 1.56 5.55
CA LEU A 78 16.21 0.50 6.36
C LEU A 78 15.72 0.55 7.81
N GLN A 79 15.63 1.74 8.41
CA GLN A 79 15.09 1.90 9.76
C GLN A 79 13.62 1.47 9.85
N GLN A 80 12.81 1.80 8.84
CA GLN A 80 11.41 1.36 8.79
C GLN A 80 11.28 -0.15 8.55
N LEU A 81 12.22 -0.78 7.85
CA LEU A 81 12.28 -2.24 7.73
C LEU A 81 12.56 -2.92 9.07
N ASP A 82 13.43 -2.36 9.90
CA ASP A 82 13.71 -2.90 11.24
C ASP A 82 12.47 -2.86 12.14
N ALA A 83 11.65 -1.81 12.04
CA ALA A 83 10.39 -1.68 12.78
C ALA A 83 9.21 -2.47 12.16
N LEU A 84 9.41 -3.07 10.99
CA LEU A 84 8.32 -3.65 10.20
C LEU A 84 7.74 -4.92 10.83
N GLU A 85 8.59 -5.73 11.48
CA GLU A 85 8.15 -6.94 12.17
C GLU A 85 7.15 -6.60 13.28
N GLU A 86 7.48 -5.64 14.14
CA GLU A 86 6.58 -5.16 15.19
C GLU A 86 5.29 -4.60 14.61
N LEU A 87 5.37 -3.81 13.53
CA LEU A 87 4.19 -3.25 12.86
C LEU A 87 3.27 -4.35 12.30
N ILE A 88 3.84 -5.36 11.64
CA ILE A 88 3.09 -6.48 11.07
C ILE A 88 2.36 -7.25 12.17
N ILE A 89 3.05 -7.56 13.27
CA ILE A 89 2.48 -8.31 14.39
C ILE A 89 1.39 -7.51 15.08
N THR A 90 1.68 -6.25 15.45
CA THR A 90 0.74 -5.39 16.21
C THR A 90 -0.53 -5.08 15.41
N GLN A 91 -0.42 -4.94 14.09
CA GLN A 91 -1.57 -4.68 13.24
C GLN A 91 -2.25 -5.95 12.73
N GLY A 92 -1.65 -7.12 12.91
CA GLY A 92 -2.12 -8.36 12.28
C GLY A 92 -2.13 -8.24 10.75
N ALA A 93 -1.11 -7.61 10.18
CA ALA A 93 -1.02 -7.42 8.74
C ALA A 93 -0.78 -8.74 8.03
N THR A 94 -1.57 -9.02 7.00
CA THR A 94 -1.49 -10.24 6.19
C THR A 94 -0.94 -9.99 4.80
N LEU A 95 -0.73 -8.71 4.45
CA LEU A 95 -0.14 -8.28 3.19
C LEU A 95 0.83 -7.13 3.44
N LEU A 96 2.06 -7.29 2.94
CA LEU A 96 3.06 -6.23 2.85
C LEU A 96 3.27 -5.88 1.36
N ILE A 97 3.15 -4.61 1.03
CA ILE A 97 3.42 -4.08 -0.31
C ILE A 97 4.58 -3.09 -0.22
N VAL A 98 5.52 -3.15 -1.17
CA VAL A 98 6.57 -2.14 -1.36
C VAL A 98 6.49 -1.59 -2.78
N ASP A 99 6.04 -0.34 -2.93
CA ASP A 99 5.90 0.35 -4.23
C ASP A 99 6.80 1.60 -4.27
N SER A 100 7.92 1.62 -4.99
CA SER A 100 8.65 0.49 -5.57
C SER A 100 10.03 0.35 -4.90
N ILE A 101 10.48 -0.88 -4.67
CA ILE A 101 11.79 -1.12 -4.03
C ILE A 101 12.97 -0.46 -4.78
N ALA A 102 12.87 -0.37 -6.12
CA ALA A 102 13.90 0.22 -6.95
C ALA A 102 13.98 1.76 -6.82
N ALA A 103 12.92 2.43 -6.36
CA ALA A 103 12.92 3.89 -6.20
C ALA A 103 13.81 4.37 -5.06
N VAL A 104 14.02 3.53 -4.05
CA VAL A 104 14.92 3.82 -2.93
C VAL A 104 16.36 3.89 -3.44
N VAL A 105 16.80 2.83 -4.14
CA VAL A 105 18.17 2.74 -4.71
C VAL A 105 18.40 3.80 -5.80
N ARG A 106 17.43 4.04 -6.67
CA ARG A 106 17.57 5.04 -7.74
C ARG A 106 17.71 6.47 -7.23
N ARG A 107 17.09 6.83 -6.10
CA ARG A 107 17.25 8.17 -5.51
C ARG A 107 18.64 8.39 -4.94
N GLU A 108 19.26 7.34 -4.38
CA GLU A 108 20.59 7.46 -3.78
C GLU A 108 21.73 7.33 -4.79
N PHE A 109 21.59 6.46 -5.80
CA PHE A 109 22.69 6.08 -6.69
C PHE A 109 22.41 6.35 -8.17
N GLY A 110 21.18 6.78 -8.52
CA GLY A 110 20.84 7.20 -9.88
C GLY A 110 21.40 8.59 -10.15
N ARG A 111 22.57 8.63 -10.78
CA ARG A 111 23.06 9.84 -11.47
C ARG A 111 22.18 10.15 -12.68
#